data_AF-A0A3D5VAZ4-F1
#
_entry.id   AF-A0A3D5VAZ4-F1
#
_cell.length_a   1.000
_cell.length_b   1.000
_cell.length_c   1.000
_cell.angle_alpha   90.00
_cell.angle_beta   90.00
_cell.angle_gamma   90.00
#
_symmetry.space_group_name_H-M   'P 1'
#
loop_
_entity.id
_entity.type
_entity.pdbx_description
1 polymer ?
#
loop_
_entity_poly.entity_id
_entity_poly.type
_entity_poly.pdbx_seq_one_letter_code
_entity_poly.pdbx_strand_id
1 'polypeptide(L)'
;MSETDFDKIIEQRISPLYISVHTTNPVLHQKMLRYQFQFNILEKLQQLTAAGIQLHTQIVVVPEWNDGMELQQTLQQLTKLKVLSVGIVPVGLTRFRQNLPKIRNITSKEAKKILQLSKKFTNVFCSDEIYLLADQPLPSYQFYKDFPQLENGIGMLSLLLRNWRNSKQKFLQFIDDLPYKVVFITGKLVAEYIKNIVEEINEKISQIARIKVVKNNFFGETVTVSGLLTATDILQQVKLAKDEIVAFSSNLFNSEFYTLDGMKQAELKKKLGNKLLIIDEEFVDWKLV
;
A
#
# COMPACT_ATOMS: atom_id res chain seq x y z
N MET A 1 -17.20 6.83 -16.85
CA MET A 1 -18.28 5.82 -16.87
C MET A 1 -19.46 6.45 -17.58
N SER A 2 -20.06 5.75 -18.54
CA SER A 2 -21.27 6.25 -19.21
C SER A 2 -22.50 6.10 -18.28
N GLU A 3 -23.60 6.79 -18.59
CA GLU A 3 -24.86 6.57 -17.86
C GLU A 3 -25.36 5.13 -18.04
N THR A 4 -25.23 4.57 -19.25
CA THR A 4 -25.60 3.18 -19.52
C THR A 4 -24.82 2.18 -18.67
N ASP A 5 -23.54 2.42 -18.39
CA ASP A 5 -22.76 1.56 -17.50
C ASP A 5 -23.21 1.70 -16.04
N PHE A 6 -23.58 2.93 -15.63
CA PHE A 6 -24.09 3.19 -14.29
C PHE A 6 -25.45 2.51 -14.05
N ASP A 7 -26.34 2.55 -15.03
CA ASP A 7 -27.64 1.89 -14.93
C ASP A 7 -27.48 0.37 -14.87
N LYS A 8 -26.57 -0.21 -15.66
CA LYS A 8 -26.23 -1.64 -15.57
C LYS A 8 -25.74 -2.06 -14.19
N ILE A 9 -24.92 -1.24 -13.53
CA ILE A 9 -24.47 -1.51 -12.16
C ILE A 9 -25.66 -1.65 -11.21
N ILE A 10 -26.66 -0.77 -11.35
CA ILE A 10 -27.87 -0.76 -10.53
C ILE A 10 -28.76 -1.96 -10.88
N GLU A 11 -29.05 -2.16 -12.16
CA GLU A 11 -29.90 -3.26 -12.66
C GLU A 11 -29.36 -4.63 -12.26
N GLN A 12 -28.05 -4.83 -12.39
CA GLN A 12 -27.37 -6.09 -12.09
C GLN A 12 -26.96 -6.21 -10.63
N ARG A 13 -27.19 -5.18 -9.81
CA ARG A 13 -26.81 -5.12 -8.38
C ARG A 13 -25.34 -5.45 -8.12
N ILE A 14 -24.44 -4.90 -8.94
CA ILE A 14 -22.99 -5.15 -8.80
C ILE A 14 -22.52 -4.55 -7.47
N SER A 15 -22.20 -5.41 -6.49
CA SER A 15 -21.92 -5.01 -5.11
C SER A 15 -20.99 -6.02 -4.41
N PRO A 16 -20.08 -5.58 -3.52
CA PRO A 16 -19.74 -4.18 -3.21
C PRO A 16 -18.92 -3.51 -4.33
N LEU A 17 -18.95 -2.17 -4.39
CA LEU A 17 -18.11 -1.38 -5.29
C LEU A 17 -16.99 -0.67 -4.54
N TYR A 18 -15.84 -0.54 -5.19
CA TYR A 18 -14.69 0.21 -4.70
C TYR A 18 -14.55 1.51 -5.49
N ILE A 19 -14.69 2.66 -4.83
CA ILE A 19 -14.75 3.97 -5.47
C ILE A 19 -13.71 4.92 -4.87
N SER A 20 -12.81 5.46 -5.70
CA SER A 20 -11.92 6.55 -5.27
C SER A 20 -12.67 7.88 -5.33
N VAL A 21 -12.96 8.44 -4.16
CA VAL A 21 -13.81 9.63 -3.99
C VAL A 21 -12.99 10.92 -3.94
N HIS A 22 -11.85 10.92 -3.23
CA HIS A 22 -10.98 12.09 -2.98
C HIS A 22 -11.65 13.26 -2.23
N THR A 23 -12.78 13.77 -2.71
CA THR A 23 -13.59 14.82 -2.07
C THR A 23 -15.02 14.75 -2.62
N THR A 24 -15.99 15.10 -1.79
CA THR A 24 -17.40 15.25 -2.18
C THR A 24 -17.74 16.65 -2.67
N ASN A 25 -16.80 17.60 -2.62
CA ASN A 25 -16.96 18.94 -3.17
C ASN A 25 -16.77 18.89 -4.71
N PRO A 26 -17.81 19.13 -5.52
CA PRO A 26 -17.75 18.91 -6.96
C PRO A 26 -16.73 19.81 -7.68
N VAL A 27 -16.55 21.04 -7.20
CA VAL A 27 -15.59 22.00 -7.79
C VAL A 27 -14.16 21.54 -7.51
N LEU A 28 -13.88 21.14 -6.27
CA LEU A 28 -12.57 20.62 -5.89
C LEU A 28 -12.29 19.27 -6.56
N HIS A 29 -13.28 18.39 -6.64
CA HIS A 29 -13.19 17.10 -7.32
C HIS A 29 -12.81 17.28 -8.79
N GLN A 30 -13.46 18.21 -9.50
CA GLN A 30 -13.11 18.56 -10.88
C GLN A 30 -11.69 19.13 -10.97
N LYS A 31 -11.29 20.01 -10.06
CA LYS A 31 -9.92 20.56 -10.01
C LYS A 31 -8.87 19.46 -9.82
N MET A 32 -9.14 18.46 -8.98
CA MET A 32 -8.23 17.34 -8.69
C MET A 32 -8.11 16.37 -9.87
N LEU A 33 -9.24 15.98 -10.46
CA LEU A 33 -9.28 14.93 -11.49
C LEU A 33 -9.24 15.47 -12.93
N ARG A 34 -9.34 16.79 -13.12
CA ARG A 34 -9.19 17.50 -14.40
C ARG A 34 -10.12 17.02 -15.52
N TYR A 35 -11.30 16.52 -15.19
CA TYR A 35 -12.32 16.18 -16.19
C TYR A 35 -13.08 17.43 -16.68
N GLN A 36 -13.57 17.37 -17.91
CA GLN A 36 -14.18 18.53 -18.58
C GLN A 36 -15.71 18.62 -18.42
N PHE A 37 -16.38 17.54 -18.06
CA PHE A 37 -17.85 17.49 -17.91
C PHE A 37 -18.31 17.85 -16.49
N GLN A 38 -19.55 18.28 -16.31
CA GLN A 38 -20.12 18.44 -14.97
C GLN A 38 -20.36 17.07 -14.35
N PHE A 39 -19.83 16.85 -13.14
CA PHE A 39 -19.97 15.58 -12.42
C PHE A 39 -20.00 15.83 -10.92
N ASN A 40 -21.00 15.27 -10.26
CA ASN A 40 -21.14 15.29 -8.82
C ASN A 40 -21.07 13.85 -8.28
N ILE A 41 -19.92 13.51 -7.68
CA ILE A 41 -19.72 12.17 -7.12
C ILE A 41 -20.69 11.87 -5.99
N LEU A 42 -21.06 12.87 -5.17
CA LEU A 42 -21.94 12.66 -4.03
C LEU A 42 -23.34 12.21 -4.47
N GLU A 43 -23.87 12.81 -5.54
CA GLU A 43 -25.15 12.41 -6.14
C GLU A 43 -25.11 10.97 -6.68
N LYS A 44 -24.02 10.59 -7.35
CA LYS A 44 -23.85 9.21 -7.85
C LYS A 44 -23.73 8.19 -6.71
N LEU A 45 -23.00 8.52 -5.65
CA LEU A 45 -22.93 7.67 -4.46
C LEU A 45 -24.31 7.52 -3.78
N GLN A 46 -25.10 8.61 -3.71
CA GLN A 46 -26.47 8.57 -3.21
C GLN A 46 -27.37 7.66 -4.05
N GLN A 47 -27.30 7.77 -5.38
CA GLN A 47 -28.05 6.89 -6.29
C GLN A 47 -27.69 5.42 -6.09
N LEU A 48 -26.39 5.08 -6.00
CA LEU A 48 -25.93 3.71 -5.77
C LEU A 48 -26.41 3.16 -4.43
N THR A 49 -26.23 3.92 -3.34
CA THR A 49 -26.67 3.48 -2.00
C THR A 49 -28.19 3.37 -1.90
N ALA A 50 -28.95 4.25 -2.55
CA ALA A 50 -30.42 4.16 -2.61
C ALA A 50 -30.89 2.90 -3.37
N ALA A 51 -30.11 2.45 -4.36
CA ALA A 51 -30.33 1.17 -5.06
C ALA A 51 -29.87 -0.06 -4.26
N GLY A 52 -29.38 0.11 -3.03
CA GLY A 52 -28.90 -0.98 -2.18
C GLY A 52 -27.48 -1.46 -2.50
N ILE A 53 -26.72 -0.73 -3.33
CA ILE A 53 -25.33 -1.06 -3.64
C ILE A 53 -24.43 -0.67 -2.45
N GLN A 54 -23.72 -1.64 -1.91
CA GLN A 54 -22.72 -1.43 -0.87
C GLN A 54 -21.43 -0.85 -1.44
N LEU A 55 -20.80 0.09 -0.71
CA LEU A 55 -19.66 0.85 -1.19
C LEU A 55 -18.48 0.81 -0.22
N HIS A 56 -17.29 0.51 -0.74
CA HIS A 56 -16.00 0.85 -0.16
C HIS A 56 -15.47 2.09 -0.88
N THR A 57 -15.02 3.09 -0.13
CA THR A 57 -14.54 4.35 -0.69
C THR A 57 -13.11 4.64 -0.30
N GLN A 58 -12.41 5.43 -1.10
CA GLN A 58 -11.04 5.83 -0.84
C GLN A 58 -10.87 7.34 -1.01
N ILE A 59 -10.04 7.95 -0.18
CA ILE A 59 -9.62 9.33 -0.25
C ILE A 59 -8.09 9.37 -0.30
N VAL A 60 -7.55 9.82 -1.42
CA VAL A 60 -6.14 10.27 -1.50
C VAL A 60 -6.08 11.71 -1.02
N VAL A 61 -5.40 11.95 0.10
CA VAL A 61 -5.26 13.28 0.71
C VAL A 61 -4.08 14.03 0.08
N VAL A 62 -4.39 15.19 -0.47
CA VAL A 62 -3.46 16.17 -1.03
C VAL A 62 -3.47 17.40 -0.11
N PRO A 63 -2.34 17.75 0.52
CA PRO A 63 -2.25 18.92 1.38
C PRO A 63 -2.71 20.20 0.68
N GLU A 64 -3.41 21.07 1.41
CA GLU A 64 -3.96 22.36 0.98
C GLU A 64 -5.09 22.28 -0.05
N TRP A 65 -5.53 21.06 -0.39
CA TRP A 65 -6.57 20.83 -1.39
C TRP A 65 -7.79 20.19 -0.72
N ASN A 66 -7.68 18.92 -0.33
CA ASN A 66 -8.77 18.14 0.26
C ASN A 66 -8.44 17.64 1.68
N ASP A 67 -7.51 18.27 2.39
CA ASP A 67 -7.21 18.00 3.79
C ASP A 67 -8.03 18.92 4.74
N GLY A 68 -7.79 18.80 6.05
CA GLY A 68 -8.41 19.67 7.06
C GLY A 68 -9.94 19.65 7.03
N MET A 69 -10.54 20.83 6.81
CA MET A 69 -12.01 21.00 6.81
C MET A 69 -12.68 20.29 5.63
N GLU A 70 -12.06 20.30 4.45
CA GLU A 70 -12.60 19.61 3.26
C GLU A 70 -12.64 18.08 3.49
N LEU A 71 -11.58 17.52 4.10
CA LEU A 71 -11.56 16.11 4.50
C LEU A 71 -12.67 15.81 5.51
N GLN A 72 -12.84 16.65 6.53
CA GLN A 72 -13.87 16.48 7.54
C GLN A 72 -15.28 16.48 6.93
N GLN A 73 -15.57 17.42 6.02
CA GLN A 73 -16.86 17.49 5.34
C GLN A 73 -17.10 16.24 4.47
N THR A 74 -16.08 15.80 3.74
CA THR A 74 -16.12 14.58 2.92
C THR A 74 -16.45 13.36 3.78
N LEU A 75 -15.74 13.16 4.89
CA LEU A 75 -15.98 12.04 5.80
C LEU A 75 -17.39 12.08 6.43
N GLN A 76 -17.88 13.27 6.81
CA GLN A 76 -19.23 13.43 7.33
C GLN A 76 -20.29 13.03 6.29
N GLN A 77 -20.11 13.41 5.03
CA GLN A 77 -21.06 13.07 3.97
C GLN A 77 -21.01 11.58 3.63
N LEU A 78 -19.81 10.98 3.50
CA LEU A 78 -19.68 9.54 3.26
C LEU A 78 -20.25 8.69 4.41
N THR A 79 -20.07 9.12 5.66
CA THR A 79 -20.64 8.44 6.83
C THR A 79 -22.18 8.44 6.79
N LYS A 80 -22.81 9.55 6.35
CA LYS A 80 -24.27 9.63 6.17
C LYS A 80 -24.80 8.65 5.12
N LEU A 81 -23.98 8.32 4.11
CA LEU A 81 -24.31 7.32 3.09
C LEU A 81 -24.12 5.87 3.57
N LYS A 82 -23.64 5.66 4.82
CA LYS A 82 -23.42 4.34 5.41
C LYS A 82 -22.54 3.43 4.54
N VAL A 83 -21.50 4.00 3.93
CA VAL A 83 -20.48 3.23 3.20
C VAL A 83 -19.83 2.20 4.13
N LEU A 84 -19.46 1.04 3.59
CA LEU A 84 -18.88 -0.07 4.35
C LEU A 84 -17.51 0.28 4.93
N SER A 85 -16.68 1.01 4.17
CA SER A 85 -15.43 1.56 4.66
C SER A 85 -14.98 2.79 3.87
N VAL A 86 -14.16 3.62 4.51
CA VAL A 86 -13.41 4.72 3.89
C VAL A 86 -11.93 4.52 4.15
N GLY A 87 -11.14 4.31 3.11
CA GLY A 87 -9.67 4.33 3.20
C GLY A 87 -9.12 5.74 3.01
N ILE A 88 -8.22 6.18 3.89
CA ILE A 88 -7.50 7.45 3.76
C ILE A 88 -6.02 7.13 3.51
N VAL A 89 -5.50 7.61 2.39
CA VAL A 89 -4.10 7.40 1.99
C VAL A 89 -3.45 8.74 1.63
N PRO A 90 -2.13 8.92 1.82
CA PRO A 90 -1.45 10.13 1.40
C PRO A 90 -1.29 10.13 -0.12
N VAL A 91 -1.16 11.33 -0.71
CA VAL A 91 -0.72 11.43 -2.11
C VAL A 91 0.70 10.89 -2.28
N GLY A 92 0.87 9.94 -3.20
CA GLY A 92 2.18 9.46 -3.64
C GLY A 92 2.74 10.33 -4.75
N LEU A 93 3.98 10.81 -4.60
CA LEU A 93 4.65 11.63 -5.62
C LEU A 93 5.83 10.89 -6.21
N THR A 94 5.80 10.69 -7.52
CA THR A 94 6.96 10.25 -8.31
C THR A 94 7.72 11.45 -8.85
N ARG A 95 8.92 11.22 -9.41
CA ARG A 95 9.72 12.23 -10.13
C ARG A 95 9.13 12.63 -11.49
N PHE A 96 8.22 11.82 -12.03
CA PHE A 96 7.60 12.03 -13.34
C PHE A 96 6.42 13.00 -13.24
N ARG A 97 6.71 14.28 -13.02
CA ARG A 97 5.68 15.32 -12.79
C ARG A 97 5.83 16.57 -13.66
N GLN A 98 6.52 16.46 -14.79
CA GLN A 98 6.63 17.55 -15.74
C GLN A 98 5.23 17.96 -16.22
N ASN A 99 4.96 19.27 -16.26
CA ASN A 99 3.67 19.86 -16.67
C ASN A 99 2.45 19.45 -15.80
N LEU A 100 2.67 18.98 -14.57
CA LEU A 100 1.61 18.73 -13.59
C LEU A 100 1.52 19.83 -12.52
N PRO A 101 0.36 20.01 -11.87
CA PRO A 101 0.24 20.91 -10.73
C PRO A 101 1.28 20.62 -9.64
N LYS A 102 1.80 21.69 -9.03
CA LYS A 102 2.68 21.59 -7.86
C LYS A 102 1.84 21.17 -6.65
N ILE A 103 2.15 19.99 -6.13
CA ILE A 103 1.60 19.44 -4.88
C ILE A 103 2.77 18.87 -4.07
N ARG A 104 2.55 18.64 -2.78
CA ARG A 104 3.58 18.16 -1.85
C ARG A 104 3.09 16.96 -1.05
N ASN A 105 4.02 16.22 -0.47
CA ASN A 105 3.71 15.15 0.46
C ASN A 105 3.12 15.70 1.78
N ILE A 106 2.41 14.82 2.47
CA ILE A 106 1.89 15.06 3.82
C ILE A 106 3.07 15.13 4.80
N THR A 107 3.02 16.10 5.71
CA THR A 107 3.97 16.22 6.83
C THR A 107 3.56 15.37 8.02
N SER A 108 4.50 15.04 8.92
CA SER A 108 4.17 14.33 10.17
C SER A 108 3.07 15.01 11.00
N LYS A 109 3.06 16.34 11.05
CA LYS A 109 2.03 17.13 11.75
C LYS A 109 0.65 16.96 11.10
N GLU A 110 0.58 16.95 9.78
CA GLU A 110 -0.67 16.75 9.04
C GLU A 110 -1.15 15.30 9.17
N ALA A 111 -0.25 14.31 9.09
CA ALA A 111 -0.58 12.90 9.33
C ALA A 111 -1.21 12.68 10.72
N LYS A 112 -0.63 13.29 11.77
CA LYS A 112 -1.22 13.27 13.13
C LYS A 112 -2.63 13.85 13.17
N LYS A 113 -2.88 14.97 12.47
CA LYS A 113 -4.23 15.57 12.39
C LYS A 113 -5.21 14.66 11.66
N ILE A 114 -4.78 14.01 10.58
CA ILE A 114 -5.62 13.07 9.82
C ILE A 114 -6.01 11.88 10.71
N LEU A 115 -5.06 11.31 11.46
CA LEU A 115 -5.36 10.24 12.42
C LEU A 115 -6.31 10.68 13.54
N GLN A 116 -6.17 11.91 14.05
CA GLN A 116 -7.09 12.44 15.06
C GLN A 116 -8.50 12.65 14.50
N LEU A 117 -8.60 13.08 13.24
CA LEU A 117 -9.88 13.27 12.57
C LEU A 117 -10.54 11.92 12.27
N SER A 118 -9.81 10.94 11.74
CA SER A 118 -10.36 9.64 11.36
C SER A 118 -10.98 8.89 12.54
N LYS A 119 -10.38 9.00 13.74
CA LYS A 119 -10.91 8.42 14.98
C LYS A 119 -12.33 8.87 15.35
N LYS A 120 -12.82 9.98 14.79
CA LYS A 120 -14.19 10.49 15.04
C LYS A 120 -15.27 9.75 14.23
N PHE A 121 -14.87 8.91 13.28
CA PHE A 121 -15.79 8.25 12.35
C PHE A 121 -15.64 6.73 12.47
N THR A 122 -16.77 6.03 12.45
CA THR A 122 -16.81 4.57 12.39
C THR A 122 -16.52 4.14 10.95
N ASN A 123 -15.70 3.08 10.76
CA ASN A 123 -15.31 2.54 9.44
C ASN A 123 -14.40 3.43 8.58
N VAL A 124 -13.68 4.37 9.18
CA VAL A 124 -12.62 5.13 8.50
C VAL A 124 -11.27 4.57 8.92
N PHE A 125 -10.46 4.18 7.93
CA PHE A 125 -9.16 3.55 8.13
C PHE A 125 -8.09 4.37 7.41
N CYS A 126 -6.97 4.63 8.08
CA CYS A 126 -5.82 5.29 7.47
C CYS A 126 -4.80 4.25 7.03
N SER A 127 -4.08 4.52 5.95
CA SER A 127 -2.97 3.67 5.52
C SER A 127 -1.86 3.59 6.56
N ASP A 128 -1.12 2.50 6.50
CA ASP A 128 0.03 2.27 7.38
C ASP A 128 1.05 3.41 7.23
N GLU A 129 1.21 3.96 6.02
CA GLU A 129 2.06 5.12 5.76
C GLU A 129 1.67 6.35 6.60
N ILE A 130 0.39 6.62 6.83
CA ILE A 130 -0.04 7.75 7.68
C ILE A 130 0.38 7.52 9.14
N TYR A 131 0.27 6.28 9.64
CA TYR A 131 0.73 5.94 10.99
C TYR A 131 2.24 6.12 11.13
N LEU A 132 3.00 5.67 10.13
CA LEU A 132 4.46 5.79 10.12
C LEU A 132 4.92 7.24 9.98
N LEU A 133 4.30 8.04 9.10
CA LEU A 133 4.57 9.48 8.98
C LEU A 133 4.24 10.23 10.28
N ALA A 134 3.17 9.82 10.97
CA ALA A 134 2.77 10.40 12.23
C ALA A 134 3.60 9.92 13.42
N ASP A 135 4.53 8.96 13.24
CA ASP A 135 5.25 8.29 14.33
C ASP A 135 4.26 7.81 15.41
N GLN A 136 3.26 7.04 14.97
CA GLN A 136 2.22 6.47 15.81
C GLN A 136 2.21 4.95 15.67
N PRO A 137 1.87 4.21 16.74
CA PRO A 137 1.77 2.76 16.65
C PRO A 137 0.69 2.35 15.66
N LEU A 138 0.96 1.27 14.93
CA LEU A 138 -0.03 0.64 14.06
C LEU A 138 -1.21 0.12 14.91
N PRO A 139 -2.46 0.25 14.42
CA PRO A 139 -3.61 -0.42 15.01
C PRO A 139 -3.42 -1.93 15.09
N SER A 140 -4.08 -2.56 16.07
CA SER A 140 -4.11 -4.01 16.19
C SER A 140 -4.83 -4.66 15.01
N TYR A 141 -4.60 -5.96 14.80
CA TYR A 141 -5.28 -6.73 13.75
C TYR A 141 -6.82 -6.58 13.81
N GLN A 142 -7.42 -6.62 15.01
CA GLN A 142 -8.87 -6.53 15.19
C GLN A 142 -9.47 -5.19 14.75
N PHE A 143 -8.67 -4.11 14.77
CA PHE A 143 -9.14 -2.79 14.33
C PHE A 143 -9.63 -2.81 12.88
N TYR A 144 -8.94 -3.55 12.01
CA TYR A 144 -9.19 -3.57 10.58
C TYR A 144 -10.36 -4.47 10.15
N LYS A 145 -10.97 -5.21 11.09
CA LYS A 145 -12.02 -6.20 10.81
C LYS A 145 -11.53 -7.22 9.78
N ASP A 146 -12.18 -7.32 8.63
CA ASP A 146 -11.82 -8.20 7.51
C ASP A 146 -10.92 -7.50 6.48
N PHE A 147 -10.17 -6.47 6.88
CA PHE A 147 -9.22 -5.72 6.04
C PHE A 147 -9.82 -5.22 4.71
N PRO A 148 -10.95 -4.47 4.72
CA PRO A 148 -11.68 -4.10 3.51
C PRO A 148 -10.93 -3.13 2.58
N GLN A 149 -9.73 -2.69 2.97
CA GLN A 149 -8.93 -1.67 2.28
C GLN A 149 -7.46 -2.10 2.14
N LEU A 150 -7.17 -3.41 2.24
CA LEU A 150 -5.81 -3.94 2.26
C LEU A 150 -4.99 -3.50 1.02
N GLU A 151 -5.60 -3.61 -0.16
CA GLU A 151 -5.07 -3.15 -1.47
C GLU A 151 -4.65 -1.68 -1.48
N ASN A 152 -5.21 -0.86 -0.59
CA ASN A 152 -4.89 0.56 -0.47
C ASN A 152 -3.78 0.83 0.58
N GLY A 153 -3.03 -0.19 0.98
CA GLY A 153 -1.96 -0.05 1.97
C GLY A 153 -2.48 0.13 3.39
N ILE A 154 -3.67 -0.38 3.70
CA ILE A 154 -4.34 -0.21 5.00
C ILE A 154 -4.33 -1.54 5.75
N GLY A 155 -3.50 -1.63 6.80
CA GLY A 155 -3.41 -2.81 7.65
C GLY A 155 -2.46 -3.90 7.12
N MET A 156 -1.76 -3.66 6.02
CA MET A 156 -0.80 -4.61 5.44
C MET A 156 0.30 -4.99 6.44
N LEU A 157 0.85 -4.03 7.17
CA LEU A 157 1.87 -4.29 8.19
C LEU A 157 1.31 -5.07 9.38
N SER A 158 0.12 -4.71 9.86
CA SER A 158 -0.50 -5.44 10.98
C SER A 158 -0.84 -6.88 10.59
N LEU A 159 -1.24 -7.13 9.34
CA LEU A 159 -1.46 -8.46 8.79
C LEU A 159 -0.14 -9.22 8.64
N LEU A 160 0.87 -8.63 7.99
CA LEU A 160 2.21 -9.20 7.82
C LEU A 160 2.82 -9.62 9.16
N LEU A 161 2.78 -8.75 10.17
CA LEU A 161 3.35 -9.06 11.49
C LEU A 161 2.58 -10.17 12.22
N ARG A 162 1.27 -10.28 12.00
CA ARG A 162 0.48 -11.39 12.56
C ARG A 162 0.84 -12.69 11.87
N ASN A 163 0.91 -12.68 10.54
CA ASN A 163 1.23 -13.85 9.75
C ASN A 163 2.66 -14.31 9.99
N TRP A 164 3.63 -13.39 10.10
CA TRP A 164 4.98 -13.67 10.58
C TRP A 164 4.95 -14.43 11.89
N ARG A 165 4.25 -13.93 12.92
CA ARG A 165 4.16 -14.63 14.23
C ARG A 165 3.58 -16.03 14.11
N ASN A 166 2.59 -16.24 13.24
CA ASN A 166 1.95 -17.53 13.03
C ASN A 166 2.85 -18.50 12.24
N SER A 167 3.58 -18.02 11.24
CA SER A 167 4.39 -18.85 10.33
C SER A 167 5.87 -18.90 10.73
N LYS A 168 6.31 -18.13 11.73
CA LYS A 168 7.70 -17.96 12.17
C LYS A 168 8.42 -19.28 12.32
N GLN A 169 7.86 -20.24 13.06
CA GLN A 169 8.54 -21.52 13.30
C GLN A 169 8.78 -22.29 11.99
N LYS A 170 7.79 -22.34 11.10
CA LYS A 170 7.90 -23.00 9.79
C LYS A 170 8.93 -22.28 8.90
N PHE A 171 8.94 -20.94 8.93
CA PHE A 171 9.89 -20.15 8.17
C PHE A 171 11.32 -20.33 8.65
N LEU A 172 11.52 -20.36 9.97
CA LEU A 172 12.83 -20.58 10.58
C LEU A 172 13.40 -21.96 10.18
N GLN A 173 12.60 -23.02 10.24
CA GLN A 173 13.01 -24.35 9.77
C GLN A 173 13.41 -24.32 8.29
N PHE A 174 12.57 -23.73 7.45
CA PHE A 174 12.85 -23.61 6.02
C PHE A 174 14.16 -22.86 5.73
N ILE A 175 14.40 -21.75 6.43
CA ILE A 175 15.58 -20.93 6.21
C ILE A 175 16.85 -21.60 6.78
N ASP A 176 16.78 -22.32 7.90
CA ASP A 176 17.92 -23.05 8.50
C ASP A 176 18.45 -24.15 7.56
N ASP A 177 17.54 -24.79 6.81
CA ASP A 177 17.89 -25.80 5.80
C ASP A 177 18.56 -25.21 4.54
N LEU A 178 18.57 -23.89 4.36
CA LEU A 178 19.20 -23.26 3.20
C LEU A 178 20.72 -23.21 3.38
N PRO A 179 21.51 -23.59 2.35
CA PRO A 179 22.96 -23.43 2.40
C PRO A 179 23.40 -21.98 2.11
N TYR A 180 22.51 -21.00 2.30
CA TYR A 180 22.68 -19.60 1.94
C TYR A 180 22.18 -18.69 3.04
N LYS A 181 22.86 -17.55 3.19
CA LYS A 181 22.35 -16.40 3.94
C LYS A 181 21.31 -15.65 3.11
N VAL A 182 20.32 -15.09 3.80
CA VAL A 182 19.17 -14.42 3.17
C VAL A 182 19.26 -12.90 3.33
N VAL A 183 19.21 -12.19 2.22
CA VAL A 183 19.22 -10.73 2.17
C VAL A 183 17.82 -10.21 1.85
N PHE A 184 17.12 -9.73 2.87
CA PHE A 184 15.77 -9.17 2.75
C PHE A 184 15.82 -7.80 2.08
N ILE A 185 15.25 -7.70 0.89
CA ILE A 185 15.17 -6.44 0.14
C ILE A 185 13.85 -5.75 0.47
N THR A 186 13.92 -4.49 0.88
CA THR A 186 12.72 -3.70 1.18
C THR A 186 12.90 -2.21 0.86
N GLY A 187 11.77 -1.50 0.81
CA GLY A 187 11.74 -0.05 0.71
C GLY A 187 11.95 0.62 2.07
N LYS A 188 12.19 1.93 2.05
CA LYS A 188 12.46 2.71 3.27
C LYS A 188 11.29 2.70 4.26
N LEU A 189 10.05 2.68 3.79
CA LEU A 189 8.86 2.89 4.64
C LEU A 189 8.78 1.87 5.77
N VAL A 190 9.04 0.61 5.47
CA VAL A 190 8.81 -0.53 6.38
C VAL A 190 10.12 -1.12 6.91
N ALA A 191 11.25 -0.44 6.68
CA ALA A 191 12.59 -0.96 6.96
C ALA A 191 12.77 -1.44 8.41
N GLU A 192 12.29 -0.66 9.39
CA GLU A 192 12.40 -1.04 10.82
C GLU A 192 11.62 -2.31 11.15
N TYR A 193 10.47 -2.56 10.53
CA TYR A 193 9.69 -3.77 10.76
C TYR A 193 10.35 -5.01 10.18
N ILE A 194 10.89 -4.90 8.96
CA ILE A 194 11.65 -5.98 8.34
C ILE A 194 12.95 -6.24 9.10
N LYS A 195 13.59 -5.20 9.63
CA LYS A 195 14.78 -5.33 10.48
C LYS A 195 14.47 -6.13 11.74
N ASN A 196 13.36 -5.86 12.42
CA ASN A 196 12.94 -6.64 13.59
C ASN A 196 12.73 -8.13 13.24
N ILE A 197 12.12 -8.43 12.09
CA ILE A 197 11.97 -9.82 11.61
C ILE A 197 13.34 -10.48 11.40
N VAL A 198 14.28 -9.76 10.76
CA VAL A 198 15.65 -10.24 10.54
C VAL A 198 16.40 -10.48 11.85
N GLU A 199 16.23 -9.59 12.84
CA GLU A 199 16.81 -9.75 14.18
C GLU A 199 16.25 -10.99 14.87
N GLU A 200 14.93 -11.18 14.85
CA GLU A 200 14.27 -12.37 15.39
C GLU A 200 14.74 -13.68 14.73
N ILE A 201 15.09 -13.66 13.43
CA ILE A 201 15.68 -14.81 12.72
C ILE A 201 17.10 -15.07 13.26
N ASN A 202 17.93 -14.02 13.32
CA ASN A 202 19.32 -14.14 13.71
C ASN A 202 19.52 -14.54 15.18
N GLU A 203 18.59 -14.17 16.06
CA GLU A 203 18.55 -14.63 17.45
C GLU A 203 18.32 -16.15 17.57
N LYS A 204 17.66 -16.76 16.57
CA LYS A 204 17.32 -18.18 16.58
C LYS A 204 18.30 -19.04 15.77
N ILE A 205 18.85 -18.50 14.69
CA ILE A 205 19.66 -19.24 13.72
C ILE A 205 20.95 -18.47 13.36
N SER A 206 21.70 -18.00 14.36
CA SER A 206 23.07 -17.46 14.24
C SER A 206 23.44 -16.71 12.94
N GLN A 207 22.96 -15.47 12.79
CA GLN A 207 23.40 -14.51 11.75
C GLN A 207 23.28 -14.96 10.28
N ILE A 208 22.21 -15.66 9.94
CA ILE A 208 21.94 -16.09 8.56
C ILE A 208 21.16 -15.06 7.73
N ALA A 209 20.63 -14.00 8.33
CA ALA A 209 19.81 -13.01 7.64
C ALA A 209 20.37 -11.60 7.79
N ARG A 210 20.21 -10.77 6.76
CA ARG A 210 20.38 -9.31 6.85
C ARG A 210 19.36 -8.57 6.02
N ILE A 211 19.13 -7.32 6.36
CA ILE A 211 18.28 -6.41 5.59
C ILE A 211 19.11 -5.55 4.63
N LYS A 212 18.54 -5.25 3.47
CA LYS A 212 19.05 -4.22 2.55
C LYS A 212 17.89 -3.33 2.08
N VAL A 213 17.91 -2.10 2.59
CA VAL A 213 16.99 -1.04 2.13
C VAL A 213 17.46 -0.53 0.77
N VAL A 214 16.55 -0.51 -0.20
CA VAL A 214 16.79 0.02 -1.55
C VAL A 214 16.06 1.35 -1.69
N LYS A 215 16.78 2.36 -2.19
CA LYS A 215 16.18 3.64 -2.55
C LYS A 215 15.54 3.54 -3.92
N ASN A 216 14.37 4.15 -4.09
CA ASN A 216 13.70 4.19 -5.38
C ASN A 216 14.22 5.37 -6.22
N ASN A 217 15.22 5.16 -7.06
CA ASN A 217 15.70 6.24 -7.95
C ASN A 217 14.86 6.31 -9.22
N PHE A 218 14.19 5.22 -9.60
CA PHE A 218 13.39 5.15 -10.81
C PHE A 218 12.12 6.02 -10.73
N PHE A 219 11.35 5.90 -9.65
CA PHE A 219 10.18 6.75 -9.38
C PHE A 219 10.52 7.93 -8.48
N GLY A 220 11.71 7.98 -7.86
CA GLY A 220 12.15 9.07 -6.98
C GLY A 220 12.08 8.69 -5.50
N GLU A 221 13.00 9.25 -4.69
CA GLU A 221 13.24 8.79 -3.30
C GLU A 221 12.03 8.97 -2.35
N THR A 222 11.04 9.76 -2.76
CA THR A 222 9.76 9.92 -2.04
C THR A 222 8.87 8.68 -2.13
N VAL A 223 9.10 7.79 -3.11
CA VAL A 223 8.43 6.50 -3.22
C VAL A 223 9.19 5.47 -2.39
N THR A 224 8.59 5.07 -1.26
CA THR A 224 9.33 4.35 -0.20
C THR A 224 8.81 2.95 0.12
N VAL A 225 7.75 2.49 -0.56
CA VAL A 225 7.18 1.14 -0.39
C VAL A 225 7.99 0.08 -1.15
N SER A 226 7.98 -1.16 -0.67
CA SER A 226 8.70 -2.28 -1.28
C SER A 226 8.14 -2.69 -2.64
N GLY A 227 6.81 -2.72 -2.79
CA GLY A 227 6.14 -3.11 -4.04
C GLY A 227 6.32 -2.14 -5.21
N LEU A 228 6.89 -0.94 -4.97
CA LEU A 228 7.21 0.02 -6.03
C LEU A 228 8.71 0.09 -6.35
N LEU A 229 9.53 -0.80 -5.78
CA LEU A 229 10.93 -0.94 -6.17
C LEU A 229 11.05 -1.49 -7.58
N THR A 230 12.16 -1.16 -8.25
CA THR A 230 12.44 -1.60 -9.62
C THR A 230 13.63 -2.56 -9.66
N ALA A 231 13.70 -3.40 -10.69
CA ALA A 231 14.85 -4.29 -10.87
C ALA A 231 16.15 -3.48 -11.01
N THR A 232 16.08 -2.36 -11.73
CA THR A 232 17.20 -1.43 -11.92
C THR A 232 17.72 -0.90 -10.58
N ASP A 233 16.83 -0.40 -9.70
CA ASP A 233 17.23 0.13 -8.39
C ASP A 233 17.88 -0.95 -7.51
N ILE A 234 17.31 -2.16 -7.54
CA ILE A 234 17.82 -3.32 -6.80
C ILE A 234 19.23 -3.68 -7.29
N LEU A 235 19.40 -3.89 -8.60
CA LEU A 235 20.68 -4.32 -9.19
C LEU A 235 21.81 -3.32 -8.99
N GLN A 236 21.50 -2.02 -8.92
CA GLN A 236 22.50 -0.97 -8.67
C GLN A 236 22.95 -0.91 -7.20
N GLN A 237 22.06 -1.26 -6.26
CA GLN A 237 22.29 -1.02 -4.83
C GLN A 237 22.59 -2.28 -4.03
N VAL A 238 22.19 -3.45 -4.53
CA VAL A 238 22.37 -4.74 -3.87
C VAL A 238 23.64 -5.41 -4.36
N LYS A 239 24.57 -5.63 -3.45
CA LYS A 239 25.77 -6.46 -3.66
C LYS A 239 25.64 -7.68 -2.77
N LEU A 240 25.78 -8.87 -3.37
CA LEU A 240 25.68 -10.15 -2.68
C LEU A 240 27.06 -10.77 -2.51
N ALA A 241 27.28 -11.38 -1.34
CA ALA A 241 28.36 -12.33 -1.14
C ALA A 241 28.05 -13.65 -1.86
N LYS A 242 29.06 -14.53 -2.00
CA LYS A 242 28.91 -15.82 -2.70
C LYS A 242 27.91 -16.76 -2.04
N ASP A 243 27.75 -16.64 -0.72
CA ASP A 243 26.86 -17.42 0.13
C ASP A 243 25.51 -16.72 0.37
N GLU A 244 25.17 -15.66 -0.36
CA GLU A 244 23.93 -14.91 -0.17
C GLU A 244 22.92 -15.09 -1.31
N ILE A 245 21.64 -15.15 -0.95
CA ILE A 245 20.50 -15.01 -1.85
C ILE A 245 19.62 -13.85 -1.41
N VAL A 246 18.86 -13.27 -2.33
CA VAL A 246 17.90 -12.21 -2.02
C VAL A 246 16.53 -12.77 -1.67
N ALA A 247 15.85 -12.12 -0.73
CA ALA A 247 14.44 -12.29 -0.47
C ALA A 247 13.66 -11.05 -0.93
N PHE A 248 12.60 -11.26 -1.70
CA PHE A 248 11.68 -10.23 -2.18
C PHE A 248 10.26 -10.50 -1.70
N SER A 249 9.50 -9.42 -1.51
CA SER A 249 8.04 -9.49 -1.50
C SER A 249 7.51 -9.86 -2.90
N SER A 250 6.49 -10.71 -2.99
CA SER A 250 5.91 -11.13 -4.28
C SER A 250 5.36 -9.98 -5.10
N ASN A 251 4.81 -8.96 -4.45
CA ASN A 251 4.34 -7.73 -5.10
C ASN A 251 5.42 -6.89 -5.82
N LEU A 252 6.70 -7.30 -5.81
CA LEU A 252 7.71 -6.76 -6.73
C LEU A 252 7.40 -7.10 -8.20
N PHE A 253 6.66 -8.18 -8.44
CA PHE A 253 6.32 -8.66 -9.77
C PHE A 253 4.81 -8.55 -10.00
N ASN A 254 4.40 -8.23 -11.24
CA ASN A 254 3.01 -8.35 -11.67
C ASN A 254 2.62 -9.83 -11.93
N SER A 255 1.37 -10.06 -12.32
CA SER A 255 0.83 -11.39 -12.65
C SER A 255 1.57 -12.11 -13.78
N GLU A 256 2.32 -11.39 -14.61
CA GLU A 256 3.13 -11.92 -15.71
C GLU A 256 4.63 -12.03 -15.35
N PHE A 257 4.98 -11.87 -14.07
CA PHE A 257 6.34 -11.95 -13.54
C PHE A 257 7.29 -10.84 -14.02
N TYR A 258 6.77 -9.65 -14.32
CA TYR A 258 7.59 -8.47 -14.64
C TYR A 258 7.67 -7.50 -13.47
N THR A 259 8.83 -6.87 -13.30
CA THR A 259 8.99 -5.68 -12.45
C THR A 259 8.42 -4.44 -13.15
N LEU A 260 8.23 -3.36 -12.39
CA LEU A 260 7.65 -2.10 -12.90
C LEU A 260 8.48 -1.41 -14.00
N ASP A 261 9.78 -1.69 -14.05
CA ASP A 261 10.70 -1.24 -15.11
C ASP A 261 10.85 -2.26 -16.26
N GLY A 262 10.00 -3.30 -16.31
CA GLY A 262 9.87 -4.21 -17.44
C GLY A 262 10.84 -5.40 -17.45
N MET A 263 11.55 -5.68 -16.36
CA MET A 263 12.44 -6.84 -16.27
C MET A 263 11.67 -8.10 -15.86
N LYS A 264 11.86 -9.21 -16.59
CA LYS A 264 11.30 -10.51 -16.19
C LYS A 264 11.98 -11.03 -14.92
N GLN A 265 11.21 -11.70 -14.05
CA GLN A 265 11.73 -12.37 -12.85
C GLN A 265 12.88 -13.33 -13.18
N ALA A 266 12.77 -14.09 -14.27
CA ALA A 266 13.82 -15.01 -14.70
C ALA A 266 15.12 -14.29 -15.08
N GLU A 267 15.05 -13.07 -15.62
CA GLU A 267 16.24 -12.27 -15.92
C GLU A 267 16.85 -11.70 -14.63
N LEU A 268 16.03 -11.15 -13.74
CA LEU A 268 16.49 -10.64 -12.45
C LEU A 268 17.16 -11.75 -11.62
N LYS A 269 16.56 -12.94 -11.60
CA LYS A 269 17.11 -14.16 -10.99
C LYS A 269 18.50 -14.48 -11.55
N LYS A 270 18.69 -14.44 -12.87
CA LYS A 270 19.99 -14.68 -13.50
C LYS A 270 21.05 -13.66 -13.05
N LYS A 271 20.67 -12.38 -12.95
CA LYS A 271 21.58 -11.31 -12.52
C LYS A 271 21.92 -11.35 -11.03
N LEU A 272 21.09 -12.01 -10.21
CA LEU A 272 21.26 -12.12 -8.74
C LEU A 272 21.70 -13.52 -8.28
N GLY A 273 22.37 -14.30 -9.13
CA GLY A 273 22.99 -15.58 -8.72
C GLY A 273 22.11 -16.83 -8.90
N ASN A 274 21.11 -16.76 -9.78
CA ASN A 274 20.23 -17.87 -10.18
C ASN A 274 19.35 -18.46 -9.05
N LYS A 275 19.12 -17.73 -7.96
CA LYS A 275 18.18 -18.11 -6.90
C LYS A 275 17.52 -16.88 -6.30
N LEU A 276 16.20 -16.89 -6.14
CA LEU A 276 15.46 -15.84 -5.44
C LEU A 276 14.54 -16.48 -4.40
N LEU A 277 14.52 -15.98 -3.17
CA LEU A 277 13.45 -16.28 -2.23
C LEU A 277 12.32 -15.27 -2.45
N ILE A 278 11.14 -15.76 -2.84
CA ILE A 278 9.94 -14.93 -2.97
C ILE A 278 9.07 -15.21 -1.76
N ILE A 279 8.73 -14.17 -1.02
CA ILE A 279 7.89 -14.22 0.16
C ILE A 279 6.60 -13.48 -0.19
N ASP A 280 5.47 -14.10 0.12
CA ASP A 280 4.16 -13.47 -0.01
C ASP A 280 4.13 -12.11 0.71
N GLU A 281 3.51 -11.07 0.15
CA GLU A 281 3.50 -9.73 0.75
C GLU A 281 2.83 -9.68 2.14
N GLU A 282 1.96 -10.64 2.44
CA GLU A 282 1.32 -10.82 3.75
C GLU A 282 2.08 -11.83 4.62
N PHE A 283 3.17 -12.42 4.14
CA PHE A 283 3.95 -13.46 4.82
C PHE A 283 3.17 -14.76 5.09
N VAL A 284 2.21 -15.12 4.22
CA VAL A 284 1.48 -16.41 4.36
C VAL A 284 2.22 -17.59 3.74
N ASP A 285 3.04 -17.34 2.72
CA ASP A 285 3.79 -18.37 2.00
C ASP A 285 5.13 -17.83 1.48
N TRP A 286 6.02 -18.74 1.09
CA TRP A 286 7.31 -18.41 0.48
C TRP A 286 7.83 -19.54 -0.40
N LYS A 287 8.62 -19.18 -1.40
CA LYS A 287 9.23 -20.13 -2.33
C LYS A 287 10.62 -19.70 -2.76
N LEU A 288 11.55 -20.64 -2.76
CA LEU A 288 12.84 -20.48 -3.43
C LEU A 288 12.66 -20.81 -4.91
N VAL A 289 12.87 -19.84 -5.79
CA VAL A 289 12.75 -20.00 -7.25
C VAL A 289 14.06 -19.93 -7.97
#